data_AF-A0AAU6EHR1-F1
#
_entry.id   AF-A0AAU6EHR1-F1
#
_cell.length_a   1.000
_cell.length_b   1.000
_cell.length_c   1.000
_cell.angle_alpha   90.00
_cell.angle_beta   90.00
_cell.angle_gamma   90.00
#
_symmetry.space_group_name_H-M   'P 1'
#
loop_
_entity.id
_entity.type
_entity.pdbx_description
1 polymer ?
#
loop_
_entity_poly.entity_id
_entity_poly.type
_entity_poly.pdbx_seq_one_letter_code
_entity_poly.pdbx_strand_id
1 'polypeptide(L)' 'MTFWTSDRLTNRWGAVMLWESTADLTVPMPPNRVTELIGYPPTHRMTTDIEVIVEGVHSGQLVDLGLAFEPVGKSP' A
#
# COMPACT_ATOMS: atom_id res chain seq x y z
N MET A 1 1.44 -0.81 -6.30
CA MET A 1 0.79 -2.14 -6.21
C MET A 1 -0.58 -2.01 -5.56
N THR A 2 -1.56 -2.85 -5.90
CA THR A 2 -2.92 -2.78 -5.32
C THR A 2 -3.42 -4.16 -4.92
N PHE A 3 -4.01 -4.25 -3.73
CA PHE A 3 -4.61 -5.46 -3.16
C PHE A 3 -6.06 -5.20 -2.74
N TRP A 4 -6.94 -6.16 -3.01
CA TRP A 4 -8.33 -6.11 -2.54
C TRP A 4 -8.50 -6.92 -1.26
N THR A 5 -9.24 -6.37 -0.31
CA THR A 5 -9.55 -7.03 0.97
C THR A 5 -11.05 -7.02 1.23
N SER A 6 -11.53 -8.08 1.87
CA SER A 6 -12.91 -8.24 2.30
C SER A 6 -12.95 -8.88 3.68
N ASP A 7 -13.73 -8.32 4.59
CA ASP A 7 -14.02 -8.89 5.90
C ASP A 7 -15.53 -9.19 6.00
N ARG A 8 -15.86 -10.47 6.10
CA ARG A 8 -17.26 -10.92 6.20
C ARG A 8 -17.86 -10.70 7.58
N LEU A 9 -17.07 -10.73 8.65
CA LEU A 9 -17.58 -10.62 10.02
C LEU A 9 -18.06 -9.20 10.29
N THR A 10 -17.33 -8.20 9.80
CA THR A 10 -17.72 -6.79 9.93
C THR A 10 -18.40 -6.22 8.67
N ASN A 11 -18.60 -7.06 7.65
CA ASN A 11 -19.18 -6.72 6.34
C ASN A 11 -18.48 -5.52 5.67
N ARG A 12 -17.15 -5.58 5.56
CA ARG A 12 -16.31 -4.53 4.99
C ARG A 12 -15.63 -4.99 3.72
N TRP A 13 -15.46 -4.07 2.79
CA TRP A 13 -14.68 -4.23 1.57
C TRP A 13 -13.76 -3.04 1.41
N GLY A 14 -12.55 -3.26 0.89
CA GLY A 14 -11.57 -2.20 0.72
C GLY A 14 -10.44 -2.58 -0.22
N ALA A 15 -9.60 -1.58 -0.50
CA ALA A 15 -8.36 -1.76 -1.23
C ALA A 15 -7.20 -1.22 -0.38
N VAL A 16 -6.07 -1.94 -0.44
CA VAL A 16 -4.77 -1.45 0.04
C VAL A 16 -3.94 -1.14 -1.19
N MET A 17 -3.41 0.07 -1.24
CA MET A 17 -2.54 0.52 -2.31
C MET A 17 -1.17 0.84 -1.71
N LEU A 18 -0.13 0.39 -2.40
CA LEU A 18 1.26 0.70 -2.11
C LEU A 18 1.81 1.55 -3.25
N TRP A 19 2.40 2.68 -2.88
CA TRP A 19 3.03 3.61 -3.81
C TRP A 19 4.51 3.76 -3.46
N GLU A 20 5.30 4.22 -4.43
CA GLU A 20 6.66 4.66 -4.18
C GLU A 20 6.67 5.88 -3.24
N SER A 21 7.76 6.06 -2.50
CA SER A 21 7.91 7.17 -1.54
C SER A 21 7.82 8.55 -2.19
N THR A 22 8.08 8.65 -3.49
CA THR A 22 8.01 9.89 -4.28
C THR A 22 6.66 10.12 -4.95
N ALA A 23 5.68 9.24 -4.74
CA ALA A 23 4.38 9.36 -5.37
C ALA A 23 3.59 10.56 -4.86
N ASP A 24 3.00 11.31 -5.78
CA ASP A 24 2.07 12.38 -5.44
C ASP A 24 0.71 11.79 -5.04
N LEU A 25 0.43 11.79 -3.75
CA LEU A 25 -0.84 11.29 -3.18
C LEU A 25 -2.03 12.23 -3.40
N THR A 26 -1.80 13.43 -3.95
CA THR A 26 -2.89 14.37 -4.32
C THR A 26 -3.51 14.05 -5.68
N VAL A 27 -2.83 13.24 -6.49
CA VAL A 27 -3.34 12.78 -7.77
C VAL A 27 -4.63 11.98 -7.57
N PRO A 28 -5.67 12.21 -8.39
CA PRO A 28 -6.90 11.44 -8.34
C PRO A 28 -6.61 9.95 -8.40
N MET A 29 -7.26 9.19 -7.51
CA MET A 29 -7.12 7.74 -7.48
C MET A 29 -7.50 7.14 -8.84
N PRO A 30 -6.87 6.01 -9.22
CA PRO A 30 -7.25 5.27 -10.41
C PRO A 30 -8.76 5.01 -10.43
N PRO A 31 -9.39 4.93 -11.62
CA PRO A 31 -10.83 4.77 -11.73
C PRO A 31 -11.33 3.60 -10.88
N ASN A 32 -12.17 3.90 -9.88
CA ASN A 32 -12.78 2.88 -9.02
C ASN A 32 -14.25 2.73 -9.42
N ARG A 33 -14.65 1.49 -9.76
CA ARG A 33 -16.07 1.12 -9.91
C ARG A 33 -16.69 0.63 -8.62
N VAL A 34 -15.89 0.57 -7.54
CA VAL A 34 -16.34 0.01 -6.27
C VAL A 34 -17.40 0.87 -5.62
N THR A 35 -17.33 2.18 -5.78
CA THR A 35 -18.40 3.10 -5.34
C THR A 35 -19.73 2.78 -6.03
N GLU A 36 -19.69 2.44 -7.33
CA GLU A 36 -20.88 2.06 -8.10
C GLU A 36 -21.43 0.69 -7.68
N LEU A 37 -20.54 -0.27 -7.39
CA LEU A 37 -20.91 -1.63 -7.00
C LEU A 37 -21.40 -1.73 -5.55
N ILE A 38 -20.78 -0.99 -4.63
CA ILE A 38 -21.12 -0.98 -3.20
C ILE A 38 -22.27 0.00 -2.93
N GLY A 39 -22.45 1.02 -3.77
CA GLY A 39 -23.55 1.98 -3.72
C GLY A 39 -23.31 3.16 -2.78
N TYR A 40 -22.12 3.28 -2.18
CA TYR A 40 -21.74 4.41 -1.34
C TYR A 40 -20.22 4.65 -1.37
N PRO A 41 -19.75 5.89 -1.10
CA PRO A 41 -18.33 6.22 -1.09
C PRO A 41 -17.60 5.54 0.09
N PRO A 42 -16.26 5.37 0.03
CA PRO A 42 -15.50 4.81 1.14
C PRO A 42 -15.77 5.54 2.46
N THR A 43 -16.13 4.78 3.49
CA THR A 43 -16.44 5.32 4.83
C THR A 43 -15.19 5.53 5.68
N HIS A 44 -14.08 4.88 5.32
CA HIS A 44 -12.81 4.96 6.02
C HIS A 44 -11.67 5.08 5.01
N ARG A 45 -10.71 5.97 5.30
CA ARG A 45 -9.46 6.13 4.55
C ARG A 45 -8.34 6.31 5.56
N MET A 46 -7.22 5.63 5.34
CA MET A 46 -5.99 5.86 6.09
C MET A 46 -4.80 5.80 5.14
N THR A 47 -3.76 6.53 5.50
CA THR A 47 -2.44 6.45 4.87
C THR A 47 -1.44 6.11 5.96
N THR A 48 -0.48 5.23 5.65
CA THR A 48 0.64 4.91 6.52
C THR A 48 1.90 4.83 5.69
N ASP A 49 3.00 5.28 6.27
CA ASP A 49 4.33 5.07 5.71
C ASP A 49 4.77 3.63 6.01
N ILE A 50 5.48 3.04 5.05
CA ILE A 50 6.01 1.68 5.15
C ILE A 50 7.51 1.77 5.38
N GLU A 51 7.94 1.43 6.59
CA GLU A 51 9.35 1.49 6.99
C GLU A 51 10.16 0.30 6.45
N VAL A 52 9.51 -0.87 6.30
CA VAL A 52 10.15 -2.11 5.87
C VAL A 52 9.17 -2.99 5.12
N ILE A 53 9.67 -3.67 4.09
CA ILE A 53 8.96 -4.71 3.36
C ILE A 53 9.75 -6.02 3.53
N VAL A 54 9.07 -7.08 3.97
CA VAL A 54 9.66 -8.42 4.01
C VAL A 54 9.35 -9.12 2.69
N GLU A 55 10.37 -9.34 1.88
CA GLU A 55 10.27 -10.13 0.65
C GLU A 55 10.23 -11.63 1.00
N GLY A 56 9.13 -12.30 0.61
CA GLY A 56 8.99 -13.75 0.74
C GLY A 56 9.52 -14.49 -0.49
N VAL A 57 9.67 -15.82 -0.41
CA VAL A 57 10.18 -16.67 -1.51
C VAL A 57 9.39 -16.57 -2.83
N HIS A 58 8.22 -15.93 -2.82
CA HIS A 58 7.33 -15.73 -3.96
C HIS A 58 7.11 -14.25 -4.33
N SER A 59 7.78 -13.30 -3.67
CA SER A 59 7.81 -11.92 -4.14
C SER A 59 8.88 -11.83 -5.22
N GLY A 60 8.48 -11.69 -6.48
CA GLY A 60 9.40 -11.18 -7.50
C GLY A 60 10.01 -9.86 -7.04
N GLN A 61 11.25 -9.57 -7.45
CA GLN A 61 12.07 -8.42 -7.01
C GLN A 61 11.22 -7.17 -6.77
N LEU A 62 10.96 -6.86 -5.50
CA LEU A 62 10.27 -5.67 -5.06
C LEU A 62 11.31 -4.74 -4.44
N VAL A 63 12.25 -4.32 -5.29
CA VAL A 63 13.05 -3.11 -5.12
C VAL A 63 13.90 -3.05 -3.83
N ASP A 64 15.15 -3.47 -4.00
CA ASP A 64 16.35 -3.13 -3.21
C ASP A 64 16.13 -2.64 -1.76
N LEU A 65 15.92 -3.63 -0.89
CA LEU A 65 16.30 -3.73 0.52
C LEU A 65 15.74 -2.72 1.55
N GLY A 66 15.22 -1.55 1.18
CA GLY A 66 14.70 -0.59 2.16
C GLY A 66 15.75 -0.06 3.16
N LEU A 67 15.38 0.98 3.92
CA LEU A 67 16.32 1.75 4.76
C LEU A 67 16.96 0.93 5.90
N ALA A 68 16.39 -0.22 6.25
CA ALA A 68 16.94 -1.12 7.26
C ALA A 68 18.28 -1.78 6.84
N PHE A 69 18.64 -1.70 5.55
CA PHE A 69 19.88 -2.25 5.01
C PHE A 69 20.88 -1.17 4.55
N GLU A 70 20.63 0.11 4.84
CA GLU A 70 21.69 1.11 4.65
C GLU A 70 22.89 0.76 5.53
N PRO A 71 24.11 0.73 4.97
CA PRO A 71 25.29 0.48 5.78
C PRO A 71 25.41 1.59 6.81
N VAL A 72 25.37 1.22 8.11
CA VAL A 72 25.67 2.15 9.20
C VAL A 72 27.00 2.82 8.87
N GLY A 73 26.95 4.13 8.67
CA GLY A 73 28.09 4.92 8.24
C GLY A 73 29.29 4.65 9.14
N LYS A 74 30.37 4.12 8.57
CA LYS A 74 31.68 4.24 9.21
C LYS A 74 32.08 5.71 9.13
N SER A 75 32.21 6.33 10.28
CA SER A 75 32.80 7.66 10.45
C SER A 75 33.78 7.58 11.62
N PRO A 76 34.90 8.32 11.58
CA PRO A 76 35.94 8.41 10.55
C PRO A 76 37.12 7.44 10.77
#